data_AF-A0A6I7WG45-F1
#
_entry.id   AF-A0A6I7WG45-F1
#
_cell.length_a   1.000
_cell.length_b   1.000
_cell.length_c   1.000
_cell.angle_alpha   90.00
_cell.angle_beta   90.00
_cell.angle_gamma   90.00
#
_symmetry.space_group_name_H-M   'P 1'
#
loop_
_entity.id
_entity.type
_entity.pdbx_description
1 polymer ?
#
loop_
_entity_poly.entity_id
_entity_poly.type
_entity_poly.pdbx_seq_one_letter_code
_entity_poly.pdbx_strand_id
1 'polypeptide(L)'
;MTKSKIYYAHSSNEYNKWHLLKEHLNSVSNKAKLYLTDWEAGEEEALISGLLHDLGKYGDRFQARLQGKDSGLDHCSQGAWLALNVSVDSSHLDKLRHLL
;
A
#
# COMPACT_ATOMS: atom_id res chain seq x y z
N MET A 1 -11.65 -0.69 -23.40
CA MET A 1 -10.49 -0.02 -22.77
C MET A 1 -10.82 0.23 -21.30
N THR A 2 -10.25 -0.54 -20.39
CA THR A 2 -10.43 -0.32 -18.94
C THR A 2 -9.60 0.90 -18.54
N LYS A 3 -10.26 1.96 -18.08
CA LYS A 3 -9.58 3.15 -17.56
C LYS A 3 -8.79 2.73 -16.32
N SER A 4 -7.47 2.95 -16.31
CA SER A 4 -6.65 2.67 -15.13
C SER A 4 -7.14 3.52 -13.96
N LYS A 5 -7.44 2.88 -12.83
CA LYS A 5 -7.96 3.54 -11.63
C LYS A 5 -6.78 4.07 -10.83
N ILE A 6 -6.82 5.36 -10.48
CA ILE A 6 -5.79 6.00 -9.65
C ILE A 6 -6.16 5.81 -8.19
N TYR A 7 -5.20 5.41 -7.37
CA TYR A 7 -5.37 5.19 -5.93
C TYR A 7 -4.44 6.12 -5.13
N TYR A 8 -4.98 6.69 -4.07
CA TYR A 8 -4.26 7.62 -3.19
C TYR A 8 -4.12 7.06 -1.77
N ALA A 9 -3.01 7.39 -1.10
CA ALA A 9 -2.76 7.01 0.29
C ALA A 9 -3.41 7.98 1.30
N HIS A 10 -3.56 9.25 0.90
CA HIS A 10 -4.06 10.33 1.72
C HIS A 10 -4.96 11.25 0.88
N SER A 11 -5.82 12.02 1.57
CA SER A 11 -6.48 13.18 0.97
C SER A 11 -5.43 14.20 0.52
N SER A 12 -5.83 15.12 -0.36
CA SER A 12 -4.93 16.20 -0.74
C SER A 12 -4.48 17.04 0.46
N ASN A 13 -3.24 17.52 0.40
CA ASN A 13 -2.74 18.52 1.34
C ASN A 13 -3.35 19.92 1.05
N GLU A 14 -2.91 20.93 1.79
CA GLU A 14 -3.33 22.33 1.64
C GLU A 14 -3.07 22.92 0.23
N TYR A 15 -2.15 22.31 -0.53
CA TYR A 15 -1.82 22.69 -1.92
C TYR A 15 -2.58 21.87 -2.97
N ASN A 16 -3.64 21.14 -2.57
CA ASN A 16 -4.39 20.22 -3.43
C ASN A 16 -3.55 19.10 -4.07
N LYS A 17 -2.37 18.80 -3.52
CA LYS A 17 -1.52 17.71 -4.00
C LYS A 17 -1.93 16.40 -3.34
N TRP A 18 -2.31 15.44 -4.18
CA TRP A 18 -2.61 14.08 -3.75
C TRP A 18 -1.35 13.21 -3.76
N HIS A 19 -1.26 12.27 -2.83
CA HIS A 19 -0.15 11.33 -2.73
C HIS A 19 -0.58 9.96 -3.26
N LEU A 20 0.04 9.49 -4.35
CA LEU A 20 -0.28 8.21 -4.94
C LEU A 20 0.06 7.08 -3.97
N LEU A 21 -0.84 6.09 -3.88
CA LEU A 21 -0.66 4.98 -2.94
C LEU A 21 0.61 4.18 -3.25
N LYS A 22 0.87 3.91 -4.53
CA LYS A 22 2.11 3.25 -4.98
C LYS A 22 3.37 4.01 -4.55
N GLU A 23 3.39 5.34 -4.68
CA GLU A 23 4.54 6.16 -4.27
C GLU A 23 4.73 6.13 -2.76
N HIS A 24 3.62 6.21 -2.01
CA HIS A 24 3.63 6.11 -0.55
C HIS A 24 4.22 4.79 -0.07
N LEU A 25 3.72 3.67 -0.58
CA LEU A 25 4.17 2.32 -0.20
C LEU A 25 5.67 2.13 -0.49
N ASN A 26 6.13 2.54 -1.67
CA ASN A 26 7.54 2.49 -2.04
C ASN A 26 8.40 3.41 -1.15
N SER A 27 7.94 4.62 -0.84
CA SER A 27 8.65 5.55 0.03
C SER A 27 8.78 5.01 1.45
N VAL A 28 7.71 4.46 2.02
CA VAL A 28 7.71 3.85 3.36
C VAL A 28 8.60 2.63 3.40
N SER A 29 8.48 1.72 2.42
CA SER A 29 9.31 0.52 2.30
C SER A 29 10.81 0.86 2.26
N ASN A 30 11.22 1.77 1.38
CA ASN A 30 12.61 2.18 1.27
C ASN A 30 13.12 2.86 2.55
N LYS A 31 12.30 3.68 3.21
CA LYS A 31 12.69 4.31 4.48
C LYS A 31 12.80 3.31 5.63
N ALA A 32 11.89 2.34 5.70
CA ALA A 32 11.89 1.31 6.73
C ALA A 32 13.17 0.47 6.64
N LYS A 33 13.58 0.09 5.43
CA LYS A 33 14.84 -0.61 5.17
C LYS A 33 16.05 0.08 5.80
N LEU A 34 16.13 1.41 5.70
CA LEU A 34 17.29 2.19 6.18
C LEU A 34 17.52 2.09 7.70
N TYR A 35 16.52 1.66 8.48
CA TYR A 35 16.67 1.45 9.92
C TYR A 35 17.26 0.08 10.28
N LEU A 36 17.34 -0.85 9.32
CA LEU A 36 17.73 -2.24 9.54
C LEU A 36 18.94 -2.63 8.70
N THR A 37 19.75 -1.65 8.27
CA THR A 37 20.87 -1.90 7.34
C THR A 37 21.94 -2.85 7.85
N ASP A 38 22.06 -2.97 9.17
CA ASP A 38 23.02 -3.87 9.82
C ASP A 38 22.47 -5.29 10.00
N TRP A 39 21.23 -5.56 9.56
CA TRP A 39 20.56 -6.85 9.68
C TRP A 39 19.82 -7.22 8.39
N GLU A 40 20.45 -8.02 7.54
CA GLU A 40 19.96 -8.36 6.19
C GLU A 40 18.53 -8.96 6.19
N ALA A 41 18.23 -9.91 7.07
CA ALA A 41 16.86 -10.46 7.18
C ALA A 41 15.85 -9.38 7.62
N GLY A 42 16.27 -8.47 8.49
CA GLY A 42 15.45 -7.31 8.89
C GLY A 42 15.21 -6.35 7.73
N GLU A 43 16.21 -6.10 6.86
CA GLU A 43 16.02 -5.27 5.68
C GLU A 43 14.90 -5.79 4.77
N GLU A 44 14.89 -7.09 4.48
CA GLU A 44 13.87 -7.72 3.64
C GLU A 44 12.48 -7.65 4.29
N GLU A 45 12.39 -7.98 5.59
CA GLU A 45 11.14 -7.86 6.34
C GLU A 45 10.59 -6.44 6.36
N ALA A 46 11.45 -5.42 6.52
CA ALA A 46 11.04 -4.02 6.48
C ALA A 46 10.57 -3.58 5.09
N LEU A 47 11.25 -4.03 4.03
CA LEU A 47 10.83 -3.73 2.66
C LEU A 47 9.42 -4.27 2.40
N ILE A 48 9.20 -5.56 2.69
CA ILE A 48 7.91 -6.23 2.48
C ILE A 48 6.83 -5.60 3.37
N SER A 49 7.12 -5.38 4.65
CA SER A 49 6.18 -4.76 5.59
C SER A 49 5.76 -3.37 5.12
N GLY A 50 6.70 -2.53 4.66
CA GLY A 50 6.39 -1.20 4.15
C GLY A 50 5.53 -1.22 2.89
N LEU A 51 5.74 -2.18 1.99
CA LEU A 51 4.92 -2.34 0.78
C LEU A 51 3.49 -2.82 1.10
N LEU A 52 3.32 -3.62 2.15
CA LEU A 52 2.05 -4.27 2.47
C LEU A 52 1.20 -3.53 3.51
N HIS A 53 1.79 -2.68 4.36
CA HIS A 53 1.11 -2.12 5.54
C HIS A 53 -0.22 -1.42 5.22
N ASP A 54 -0.29 -0.75 4.07
CA ASP A 54 -1.41 0.09 3.64
C ASP A 54 -2.15 -0.51 2.43
N LEU A 55 -2.00 -1.81 2.16
CA LEU A 55 -2.59 -2.46 0.99
C LEU A 55 -4.13 -2.33 0.95
N GLY A 56 -4.79 -2.27 2.11
CA GLY A 56 -6.23 -2.05 2.21
C GLY A 56 -6.70 -0.69 1.67
N LYS A 57 -5.79 0.25 1.43
CA LYS A 57 -6.12 1.57 0.85
C LYS A 57 -6.46 1.50 -0.65
N TYR A 58 -6.15 0.40 -1.34
CA TYR A 58 -6.62 0.16 -2.71
C TYR A 58 -8.14 -0.10 -2.77
N GLY A 59 -8.83 -0.28 -1.65
CA GLY A 59 -10.27 -0.49 -1.62
C GLY A 59 -11.08 0.76 -2.01
N ASP A 60 -12.16 0.54 -2.77
CA ASP A 60 -13.06 1.60 -3.24
C ASP A 60 -13.64 2.45 -2.12
N ARG A 61 -13.99 1.81 -0.99
CA ARG A 61 -14.48 2.50 0.20
C ARG A 61 -13.42 3.41 0.81
N PHE A 62 -12.16 2.97 0.85
CA PHE A 62 -11.08 3.82 1.34
C PHE A 62 -10.88 5.04 0.44
N GLN A 63 -10.91 4.85 -0.89
CA GLN A 63 -10.84 5.97 -1.83
C GLN A 63 -12.03 6.93 -1.70
N ALA A 64 -13.24 6.42 -1.44
CA ALA A 64 -14.41 7.25 -1.14
C ALA A 64 -14.26 8.03 0.17
N ARG A 65 -13.68 7.41 1.22
CA ARG A 65 -13.35 8.08 2.48
C ARG A 65 -12.41 9.27 2.28
N LEU A 66 -11.39 9.15 1.44
CA LEU A 66 -10.47 10.26 1.15
C LEU A 66 -11.17 11.47 0.50
N GLN A 67 -12.33 11.25 -0.13
CA GLN A 67 -13.17 12.29 -0.73
C GLN A 67 -14.30 12.76 0.21
N GLY A 68 -14.32 12.30 1.48
CA GLY A 68 -15.38 12.63 2.44
C GLY A 68 -16.72 11.93 2.18
N LYS A 69 -16.74 10.87 1.34
CA LYS A 69 -17.97 10.14 0.96
C LYS A 69 -18.21 8.85 1.76
N ASP A 70 -17.27 8.46 2.62
CA ASP A 70 -17.35 7.31 3.50
C ASP A 70 -16.57 7.61 4.79
N SER A 71 -16.78 6.83 5.85
CA SER A 71 -16.13 7.01 7.16
C SER A 71 -16.09 5.70 7.96
N GLY A 72 -15.32 5.65 9.04
CA GLY A 72 -15.30 4.50 9.95
C GLY A 72 -14.78 3.21 9.32
N LEU A 73 -13.67 3.28 8.58
CA LEU A 73 -13.11 2.13 7.86
C LEU A 73 -11.84 1.60 8.53
N ASP A 74 -11.83 0.29 8.78
CA ASP A 74 -10.63 -0.46 9.10
C ASP A 74 -9.95 -0.97 7.82
N HIS A 75 -8.96 -0.22 7.36
CA HIS A 75 -8.14 -0.57 6.20
C HIS A 75 -6.98 -1.51 6.57
N CYS A 76 -6.58 -1.54 7.84
CA CYS A 76 -5.46 -2.35 8.31
C CYS A 76 -5.82 -3.83 8.24
N SER A 77 -6.99 -4.23 8.77
CA SER A 77 -7.42 -5.63 8.73
C SER A 77 -7.66 -6.14 7.30
N GLN A 78 -8.21 -5.30 6.42
CA GLN A 78 -8.38 -5.64 5.00
C GLN A 78 -7.03 -5.81 4.30
N GLY A 79 -6.09 -4.92 4.57
CA GLY A 79 -4.72 -5.00 4.04
C GLY A 79 -3.99 -6.26 4.52
N ALA A 80 -4.09 -6.57 5.82
CA ALA A 80 -3.49 -7.77 6.41
C ALA A 80 -4.08 -9.06 5.80
N TRP A 81 -5.40 -9.12 5.62
CA TRP A 81 -6.04 -10.27 4.96
C TRP A 81 -5.54 -10.43 3.52
N LEU A 82 -5.45 -9.35 2.74
CA LEU A 82 -4.90 -9.42 1.38
C LEU A 82 -3.44 -9.88 1.37
N ALA A 83 -2.61 -9.36 2.27
CA ALA A 83 -1.20 -9.74 2.39
C ALA A 83 -1.04 -11.25 2.66
N LEU A 84 -1.88 -11.83 3.52
CA LEU A 84 -1.91 -13.27 3.79
C LEU A 84 -2.34 -14.10 2.57
N ASN A 85 -3.25 -13.58 1.75
CA ASN A 85 -3.71 -14.31 0.55
C ASN A 85 -2.72 -14.22 -0.61
N VAL A 86 -1.89 -13.18 -0.63
CA VAL A 86 -0.81 -12.99 -1.62
C VAL A 86 0.37 -13.93 -1.36
N SER A 87 0.73 -14.16 -0.10
CA SER A 87 1.90 -14.96 0.28
C SER A 87 1.71 -16.48 0.12
N VAL A 88 0.49 -16.95 -0.13
CA VAL A 88 0.15 -18.37 -0.23
C VAL A 88 0.32 -18.93 -1.66
N ASP A 89 0.52 -18.07 -2.67
CA ASP A 89 0.67 -18.49 -4.06
C ASP A 89 1.85 -17.81 -4.74
N SER A 90 2.98 -18.52 -4.84
CA SER A 90 4.22 -18.07 -5.49
C SER A 90 4.04 -17.74 -6.99
N SER A 91 2.93 -18.18 -7.61
CA SER A 91 2.58 -17.80 -8.99
C SER A 91 1.93 -16.40 -9.11
N HIS A 92 1.51 -15.78 -8.00
CA HIS A 92 0.85 -14.46 -7.98
C HIS A 92 1.79 -13.28 -7.69
N LEU A 93 2.99 -13.50 -7.16
CA LEU A 93 3.96 -12.44 -6.88
C LEU A 93 4.41 -11.68 -8.15
N ASP A 94 4.49 -12.36 -9.30
CA ASP A 94 4.76 -11.71 -10.58
C ASP A 94 3.62 -10.79 -11.05
N LYS A 95 2.38 -11.01 -10.60
CA LYS A 95 1.24 -10.12 -10.93
C LYS A 95 1.23 -8.86 -10.07
N LEU A 96 1.75 -8.90 -8.85
CA LEU A 96 1.82 -7.73 -7.97
C LEU A 96 2.88 -6.72 -8.39
N ARG A 97 3.94 -7.16 -9.09
CA ARG A 97 4.89 -6.25 -9.75
C ARG A 97 4.24 -5.26 -10.71
N HIS A 98 3.08 -5.57 -11.26
CA HIS A 98 2.33 -4.66 -12.13
C HIS A 98 1.36 -3.73 -11.38
N LEU A 99 1.09 -4.00 -10.09
CA LEU A 99 0.22 -3.21 -9.21
C LEU A 99 1.02 -2.25 -8.30
N LEU A 100 2.25 -2.63 -7.95
CA LEU A 100 3.28 -1.79 -7.31
C LEU A 100 4.12 -1.04 -8.33
#